data_AF-A0A453F763-F1
#
_entry.id   AF-A0A453F763-F1
#
_cell.length_a   1.000
_cell.length_b   1.000
_cell.length_c   1.000
_cell.angle_alpha   90.00
_cell.angle_beta   90.00
_cell.angle_gamma   90.00
#
_symmetry.space_group_name_H-M   'P 1'
#
loop_
_entity.id
_entity.type
_entity.pdbx_description
1 polymer ?
#
loop_
_entity_poly.entity_id
_entity_poly.type
_entity_poly.pdbx_seq_one_letter_code
_entity_poly.pdbx_strand_id
1 'polypeptide(L)'
;MDARLVKALRMTCPYTGGSARAVVPFDVSTPFQFDHAYYANLQARLGVLGSDQALFLDARTRPLVQELGADKARFFRAFVASMDRMGSIRVKKGKKGEVRKICSQHL
;
A
#
# COMPACT_ATOMS: atom_id res chain seq x y z
N MET A 1 -5.35 11.89 -11.16
CA MET A 1 -4.18 12.14 -10.30
C MET A 1 -3.96 13.64 -10.25
N ASP A 2 -3.51 14.17 -9.11
CA ASP A 2 -3.15 15.58 -8.94
C ASP A 2 -2.08 16.02 -9.97
N ALA A 3 -2.24 17.21 -10.55
CA ALA A 3 -1.37 17.68 -11.63
C ALA A 3 0.08 17.96 -11.18
N ARG A 4 0.29 18.39 -9.93
CA ARG A 4 1.63 18.62 -9.38
C ARG A 4 2.34 17.29 -9.15
N LEU A 5 1.63 16.29 -8.64
CA LEU A 5 2.15 14.94 -8.52
C LEU A 5 2.52 14.35 -9.88
N VAL A 6 1.67 14.49 -10.91
CA VAL A 6 1.98 14.04 -12.27
C VAL A 6 3.25 14.70 -12.79
N LYS A 7 3.41 16.02 -12.58
CA LYS A 7 4.63 16.73 -12.99
C LYS A 7 5.87 16.19 -12.29
N ALA A 8 5.80 15.98 -10.97
CA ALA A 8 6.92 15.43 -10.21
C ALA A 8 7.28 14.00 -10.66
N LEU A 9 6.28 13.12 -10.81
CA LEU A 9 6.47 11.74 -11.26
C LEU A 9 7.08 11.67 -12.66
N ARG A 10 6.70 12.56 -13.59
CA ARG A 10 7.30 12.60 -14.94
C ARG A 10 8.77 13.00 -14.96
N MET A 11 9.24 13.75 -13.95
CA MET A 11 10.67 14.08 -13.83
C MET A 11 11.49 12.86 -13.40
N THR A 12 10.93 12.00 -12.57
CA THR A 12 11.60 10.78 -12.08
C THR A 12 11.42 9.59 -13.02
N CYS A 13 10.22 9.46 -13.60
CA CYS A 13 9.78 8.39 -14.48
C CYS A 13 9.35 9.00 -15.83
N PRO A 14 10.30 9.43 -16.68
CA PRO A 14 9.99 9.98 -17.98
C PRO A 14 9.42 8.90 -18.91
N TYR A 15 8.66 9.32 -19.91
CA TYR A 15 8.04 8.42 -20.90
C TYR A 15 9.08 7.60 -21.69
N THR A 16 10.25 8.17 -21.92
CA THR A 16 11.38 7.53 -22.62
C THR A 16 12.69 7.83 -21.89
N GLY A 17 13.63 6.88 -21.90
CA GLY A 17 14.97 7.08 -21.35
C GLY A 17 15.05 7.10 -19.82
N GLY A 18 13.99 6.66 -19.13
CA GLY A 18 13.98 6.51 -17.67
C GLY A 18 14.79 5.30 -17.20
N SER A 19 15.20 5.34 -15.94
CA SER A 19 15.87 4.20 -15.28
C SER A 19 14.83 3.19 -14.80
N ALA A 20 15.03 1.90 -15.11
CA ALA A 20 14.25 0.82 -14.52
C ALA A 20 14.42 0.70 -12.98
N ARG A 21 15.40 1.41 -12.40
CA ARG A 21 15.63 1.49 -10.95
C ARG A 21 15.04 2.74 -10.31
N ALA A 22 14.34 3.58 -11.08
CA ALA A 22 13.68 4.75 -10.53
C ALA A 22 12.60 4.31 -9.54
N VAL A 23 12.61 4.88 -8.34
CA VAL A 23 11.63 4.61 -7.29
C VAL A 23 11.05 5.92 -6.79
N VAL A 24 9.77 5.87 -6.42
CA VAL A 24 9.03 6.98 -5.83
C VAL A 24 8.28 6.45 -4.61
N PRO A 25 8.07 7.27 -3.57
CA PRO A 25 7.33 6.83 -2.41
C PRO A 25 5.85 6.65 -2.75
N PHE A 26 5.22 5.59 -2.25
CA PHE A 26 3.77 5.38 -2.41
C PHE A 26 2.94 6.32 -1.52
N ASP A 27 3.50 6.74 -0.38
CA ASP A 27 2.97 7.82 0.43
C ASP A 27 3.80 9.08 0.21
N VAL A 28 3.22 10.08 -0.44
CA VAL A 28 3.92 11.34 -0.76
C VAL A 28 4.00 12.31 0.42
N SER A 29 3.22 12.07 1.47
CA SER A 29 3.12 12.93 2.66
C SER A 29 4.04 12.45 3.77
N THR A 30 4.08 11.14 4.02
CA THR A 30 4.91 10.52 5.08
C THR A 30 5.63 9.24 4.59
N PRO A 31 6.58 9.35 3.62
CA PRO A 31 7.19 8.21 2.93
C PRO A 31 7.78 7.09 3.80
N PHE A 32 8.20 7.42 5.02
CA PHE A 32 8.91 6.52 5.93
C PHE A 32 8.16 6.29 7.24
N GLN A 33 6.90 6.72 7.34
CA GLN A 33 6.06 6.46 8.50
C GLN A 33 4.90 5.56 8.10
N PHE A 34 4.59 4.61 8.97
CA PHE A 34 3.40 3.79 8.81
C PHE A 34 2.24 4.50 9.50
N ASP A 35 1.36 5.14 8.73
CA ASP A 35 0.22 5.87 9.25
C ASP A 35 -0.95 5.89 8.24
N HIS A 36 -2.01 6.61 8.59
CA HIS A 36 -3.22 6.74 7.76
C HIS A 36 -3.12 7.76 6.61
N ALA A 37 -2.02 8.52 6.50
CA ALA A 37 -1.86 9.57 5.49
C ALA A 37 -1.98 9.01 4.07
N TYR A 38 -1.63 7.74 3.86
CA TYR A 38 -1.92 6.99 2.64
C TYR A 38 -3.38 7.20 2.18
N TYR A 39 -4.37 7.02 3.06
CA TYR A 39 -5.78 7.19 2.70
C TYR A 39 -6.18 8.66 2.50
N ALA A 40 -5.60 9.58 3.26
CA ALA A 40 -5.80 11.02 3.04
C ALA A 40 -5.27 11.46 1.66
N ASN A 41 -4.12 10.92 1.24
CA ASN A 41 -3.54 11.15 -0.08
C ASN A 41 -4.50 10.72 -1.21
N LEU A 42 -5.19 9.58 -1.06
CA LEU A 42 -6.14 9.11 -2.08
C LEU A 42 -7.31 10.08 -2.28
N GLN A 43 -7.79 10.71 -1.20
CA GLN A 43 -8.85 11.73 -1.25
C GLN A 43 -8.37 12.98 -2.01
N ALA A 44 -7.11 13.37 -1.82
CA ALA A 44 -6.44 14.45 -2.53
C ALA A 44 -6.00 14.08 -3.96
N ARG A 45 -6.37 12.89 -4.46
CA ARG A 45 -5.96 12.34 -5.77
C ARG A 45 -4.45 12.18 -5.93
N LEU A 46 -3.76 11.93 -4.82
CA LEU A 46 -2.31 11.73 -4.72
C LEU A 46 -1.90 10.24 -4.69
N GLY A 47 -2.79 9.30 -5.01
CA GLY A 47 -2.43 7.89 -5.13
C GLY A 47 -1.50 7.66 -6.32
N VAL A 48 -0.37 6.98 -6.09
CA VAL A 48 0.68 6.77 -7.09
C VAL A 48 0.30 5.68 -8.09
N LEU A 49 -0.22 4.56 -7.62
CA LEU A 49 -0.67 3.47 -8.48
C LEU A 49 -2.13 3.66 -8.89
N GLY A 50 -2.49 3.13 -10.06
CA GLY A 50 -3.89 3.08 -10.49
C GLY A 50 -4.77 2.30 -9.51
N SER A 51 -4.24 1.21 -8.93
CA SER A 51 -4.92 0.41 -7.90
C SER A 51 -5.17 1.19 -6.62
N ASP A 52 -4.23 2.05 -6.20
CA ASP A 52 -4.40 2.91 -5.02
C ASP A 52 -5.56 3.88 -5.25
N GLN A 53 -5.50 4.61 -6.37
CA GLN A 53 -6.50 5.63 -6.66
C GLN A 53 -7.88 5.02 -6.90
N ALA A 54 -7.96 3.79 -7.43
CA ALA A 54 -9.21 3.06 -7.62
C ALA A 54 -9.99 2.86 -6.31
N LEU A 55 -9.33 2.70 -5.16
CA LEU A 55 -9.99 2.55 -3.85
C LEU A 55 -10.87 3.76 -3.52
N PHE A 56 -10.44 4.98 -3.88
CA PHE A 56 -11.23 6.19 -3.64
C PHE A 56 -12.23 6.47 -4.76
N LEU A 57 -11.91 6.08 -6.00
CA LEU A 57 -12.78 6.31 -7.15
C LEU A 57 -14.00 5.39 -7.16
N ASP A 58 -13.86 4.14 -6.71
CA ASP A 58 -14.95 3.18 -6.59
C ASP A 58 -15.89 3.55 -5.41
N ALA A 59 -17.18 3.67 -5.70
CA ALA A 59 -18.19 4.06 -4.72
C ALA A 59 -18.32 3.07 -3.55
N ARG A 60 -17.98 1.79 -3.75
CA ARG A 60 -18.06 0.73 -2.74
C ARG A 60 -16.98 0.87 -1.67
N THR A 61 -15.79 1.34 -2.06
CA THR A 61 -14.62 1.45 -1.17
C THR A 61 -14.37 2.87 -0.71
N ARG A 62 -14.91 3.88 -1.41
CA ARG A 62 -14.75 5.30 -1.05
C ARG A 62 -15.10 5.64 0.40
N PRO A 63 -16.23 5.16 0.99
CA PRO A 63 -16.55 5.48 2.38
C PRO A 63 -15.50 4.95 3.36
N LEU A 64 -14.93 3.77 3.08
CA LEU A 64 -13.87 3.20 3.90
C LEU A 64 -12.57 4.01 3.78
N VAL A 65 -12.22 4.50 2.58
CA VAL A 65 -11.04 5.36 2.38
C VAL A 65 -11.18 6.67 3.17
N GLN A 66 -12.36 7.29 3.13
CA GLN A 66 -12.65 8.50 3.92
C GLN A 66 -12.56 8.19 5.42
N GLU A 67 -13.16 7.07 5.79
CA GLU A 67 -13.00 6.31 7.03
C GLU A 67 -11.60 6.38 7.65
N LEU A 68 -10.72 5.61 7.01
CA LEU A 68 -9.38 5.33 7.48
C LEU A 68 -8.49 6.57 7.36
N GLY A 69 -8.73 7.44 6.39
CA GLY A 69 -8.01 8.70 6.23
C GLY A 69 -8.35 9.78 7.26
N ALA A 70 -9.50 9.70 7.93
CA ALA A 70 -9.90 10.66 8.97
C ALA A 70 -9.56 10.19 10.40
N ASP A 71 -9.53 8.87 10.65
CA ASP A 71 -9.30 8.31 11.98
C ASP A 71 -8.08 7.34 11.97
N LYS A 72 -6.95 7.85 12.47
CA LYS A 72 -5.72 7.08 12.67
C LYS A 72 -5.93 5.82 13.51
N ALA A 73 -6.69 5.90 14.60
CA ALA A 73 -6.89 4.76 15.48
C ALA A 73 -7.72 3.66 14.80
N ARG A 74 -8.73 4.06 14.02
CA ARG A 74 -9.52 3.12 13.22
C ARG A 74 -8.71 2.46 12.12
N PHE A 75 -7.85 3.21 11.42
CA PHE A 75 -6.90 2.65 10.47
C PHE A 75 -6.08 1.52 11.11
N PHE A 76 -5.43 1.78 12.25
CA PHE A 76 -4.61 0.77 12.92
C PHE A 76 -5.43 -0.44 13.39
N ARG A 77 -6.64 -0.24 13.93
CA ARG A 77 -7.51 -1.37 14.30
C ARG A 77 -7.85 -2.26 13.10
N ALA A 78 -8.24 -1.65 11.98
CA ALA A 78 -8.56 -2.38 10.76
C ALA A 78 -7.33 -3.08 10.17
N PHE A 79 -6.17 -2.42 10.20
CA PHE A 79 -4.91 -2.98 9.70
C PHE A 79 -4.49 -4.22 10.51
N VAL A 80 -4.49 -4.14 11.84
CA VAL A 80 -4.15 -5.28 12.71
C VAL A 80 -5.07 -6.47 12.46
N ALA A 81 -6.38 -6.25 12.43
CA ALA A 81 -7.35 -7.31 12.16
C ALA A 81 -7.15 -7.95 10.77
N SER A 82 -6.80 -7.14 9.77
CA SER A 82 -6.53 -7.61 8.41
C SER A 82 -5.25 -8.43 8.32
N MET A 83 -4.18 -8.00 8.98
CA MET A 83 -2.90 -8.70 9.02
C MET A 83 -2.99 -10.03 9.76
N ASP A 84 -3.72 -10.08 10.89
CA ASP A 84 -3.98 -11.33 11.63
C ASP A 84 -4.72 -12.34 10.74
N ARG A 85 -5.78 -11.90 10.06
CA ARG A 85 -6.52 -12.75 9.13
C ARG A 85 -5.66 -13.20 7.95
N MET A 86 -4.85 -12.32 7.37
CA MET A 86 -3.93 -12.65 6.28
C MET A 86 -2.89 -13.70 6.71
N GLY A 87 -2.37 -13.58 7.92
CA GLY A 87 -1.40 -14.53 8.48
C GLY A 87 -1.95 -15.95 8.68
N SER A 88 -3.28 -16.11 8.71
CA SER A 88 -3.94 -17.41 8.86
C SER A 88 -4.16 -18.16 7.54
N ILE A 89 -3.93 -17.52 6.38
CA ILE A 89 -4.24 -18.09 5.07
C ILE A 89 -3.35 -19.30 4.78
N ARG A 90 -3.96 -20.48 4.66
CA ARG A 90 -3.33 -21.74 4.20
C ARG A 90 -2.04 -22.12 4.97
N VAL A 91 -1.97 -21.79 6.26
CA VAL A 91 -0.83 -22.13 7.11
C VAL A 91 -0.67 -23.64 7.26
N LYS A 92 0.56 -24.15 7.11
CA LYS A 92 0.90 -25.54 7.42
C LYS A 92 0.95 -25.71 8.95
N LYS A 93 0.15 -26.64 9.49
CA LYS A 93 0.03 -26.91 10.93
C LYS A 93 0.35 -28.37 11.26
N GLY A 94 0.74 -28.64 12.50
CA GLY A 94 1.06 -29.99 12.97
C GLY A 94 2.26 -30.56 12.22
N LYS A 95 2.15 -31.80 11.75
CA LYS A 95 3.21 -32.49 11.00
C LYS A 95 3.27 -32.11 9.51
N LYS A 96 2.50 -31.12 9.05
CA LYS A 96 2.55 -30.66 7.65
C LYS A 96 3.70 -29.67 7.49
N GLY A 97 4.63 -29.96 6.59
CA GLY A 97 5.79 -29.11 6.31
C GLY A 97 7.00 -29.42 7.20
N GLU A 98 7.89 -28.45 7.35
CA GLU A 98 9.15 -28.57 8.08
C GLU A 98 9.51 -27.23 8.76
N VAL A 99 10.36 -27.29 9.78
CA VAL A 99 11.02 -26.10 10.34
C VAL A 99 12.35 -25.92 9.59
N ARG A 100 12.37 -24.98 8.66
CA ARG A 100 13.57 -24.69 7.87
C ARG A 100 14.67 -24.10 8.76
N LYS A 101 15.88 -24.64 8.64
CA LYS A 101 17.09 -24.05 9.24
C LYS A 101 17.59 -22.85 8.43
N ILE A 102 17.43 -22.92 7.11
CA ILE A 102 17.83 -21.89 6.16
C ILE A 102 16.64 -21.62 5.24
N CYS A 103 16.03 -20.45 5.31
CA CYS A 103 14.81 -20.13 4.56
C CYS A 103 14.98 -20.15 3.03
N SER A 104 16.19 -19.90 2.53
CA SER A 104 16.52 -19.87 1.10
C SER A 104 16.76 -21.25 0.47
N GLN A 105 16.85 -22.30 1.29
CA GLN A 105 17.05 -23.66 0.80
C GLN A 105 15.75 -24.45 0.95
N HIS A 106 15.42 -25.21 -0.08
CA HIS A 106 14.40 -26.25 -0.03
C HIS A 106 15.13 -27.58 -0.24
N LEU A 107 14.99 -28.50 0.72
CA LEU A 107 15.46 -29.88 0.58
C LEU A 107 14.45 -30.69 -0.23
#